data_AF-A0A960JJF5-F1
#
_entry.id   AF-A0A960JJF5-F1
#
_cell.length_a   1.000
_cell.length_b   1.000
_cell.length_c   1.000
_cell.angle_alpha   90.00
_cell.angle_beta   90.00
_cell.angle_gamma   90.00
#
_symmetry.space_group_name_H-M   'P 1'
#
loop_
_entity.id
_entity.type
_entity.pdbx_description
1 polymer ?
#
loop_
_entity_poly.entity_id
_entity_poly.type
_entity_poly.pdbx_seq_one_letter_code
_entity_poly.pdbx_strand_id
1 'polypeptide(L)'
;MNELKVNSILLADKNIDVDLTRRAIVMGGGALLAGALFGCGASSSRTSGSPNISINGQDYSAQPPTGPAREIRLEAASSEIEIGPNKIVKAWTYDGKLPGTEIRVTEGEHVRITVNNKLPEGTTVHWHGQFQRGTNKMDGVPGVTQDPIPTNSSFVYDFRAEPAGSFIYHSHQGLQIERGLVGALIVEPKQESLKYDRDYSVLLDDWLEGSPEETLSKLKRGGGGMMGGRRGSQMGMNGSSEVDYQTYLINGRSPEAPFEFTAKKGERLRFRVMNPSGSSIYRFAVAGHKLNVTHADSLPVKPVEVDTFEIAPGERYDVLVNADNPGVWAIAAVPSDEGKGEGGFALLKYSDAQGTSSPSSNQVPTELTGRRLSYNQLVSLEPMPQSNAPKRVIDVTLSGGMMSYEWTINGETYPNAAPFEIRAGERIRLNMINRSMMRHPMHLHGHSYRILHKNAGNNAPFKDTIIVNHMERVEVEFLADNPGDWAFHCHNAYHMDTGMMRVFKYV
;
A
#
# COMPACT_ATOMS: atom_id res chain seq x y z
N MET A 1 -57.01 28.94 -51.05
CA MET A 1 -57.17 28.55 -49.63
C MET A 1 -55.94 27.72 -49.27
N ASN A 2 -55.12 27.98 -48.28
CA ASN A 2 -54.96 29.09 -47.34
C ASN A 2 -53.51 29.00 -46.83
N GLU A 3 -52.89 30.15 -46.55
CA GLU A 3 -51.71 30.27 -45.69
C GLU A 3 -51.98 29.77 -44.26
N LEU A 4 -50.91 29.47 -43.50
CA LEU A 4 -50.69 29.81 -42.06
C LEU A 4 -49.34 29.17 -41.64
N LYS A 5 -48.23 29.90 -41.43
CA LYS A 5 -47.81 30.75 -40.29
C LYS A 5 -47.78 30.08 -38.89
N VAL A 6 -46.54 29.90 -38.43
CA VAL A 6 -45.94 30.25 -37.12
C VAL A 6 -46.73 29.96 -35.83
N ASN A 7 -46.11 29.19 -34.91
CA ASN A 7 -45.93 29.64 -33.52
C ASN A 7 -44.79 28.90 -32.81
N SER A 8 -43.81 29.69 -32.37
CA SER A 8 -42.77 29.40 -31.38
C SER A 8 -43.36 29.40 -29.97
N ILE A 9 -42.99 28.42 -29.14
CA ILE A 9 -43.23 28.45 -27.69
C ILE A 9 -41.90 28.18 -26.99
N LEU A 10 -41.37 29.24 -26.37
CA LEU A 10 -40.43 29.20 -25.25
C LEU A 10 -41.09 28.55 -24.03
N LEU A 11 -40.29 27.89 -23.19
CA LEU A 11 -40.37 27.75 -21.72
C LEU A 11 -39.38 26.64 -21.35
N ALA A 12 -38.52 26.68 -20.35
CA ALA A 12 -37.93 27.68 -19.47
C ALA A 12 -36.94 26.85 -18.61
N ASP A 13 -35.78 27.42 -18.31
CA ASP A 13 -34.80 26.86 -17.39
C ASP A 13 -35.42 26.43 -16.06
N LYS A 14 -35.03 25.24 -15.58
CA LYS A 14 -35.13 24.88 -14.16
C LYS A 14 -33.74 24.50 -13.66
N ASN A 15 -33.02 25.52 -13.22
CA ASN A 15 -32.05 25.41 -12.14
C ASN A 15 -32.82 25.01 -10.87
N ILE A 16 -32.39 23.92 -10.23
CA ILE A 16 -32.78 23.63 -8.85
C ILE A 16 -31.53 23.90 -8.01
N ASP A 17 -31.53 25.10 -7.41
CA ASP A 17 -30.69 25.43 -6.26
C ASP A 17 -31.10 24.54 -5.08
N VAL A 18 -30.14 23.88 -4.45
CA VAL A 18 -30.31 23.24 -3.14
C VAL A 18 -29.63 24.15 -2.12
N ASP A 19 -30.44 25.02 -1.53
CA ASP A 19 -30.05 25.96 -0.48
C ASP A 19 -29.86 25.20 0.86
N LEU A 20 -28.61 25.15 1.33
CA LEU A 20 -28.24 24.58 2.64
C LEU A 20 -28.28 25.68 3.69
N THR A 21 -29.41 25.84 4.38
CA THR A 21 -29.48 26.58 5.63
C THR A 21 -30.23 25.82 6.71
N ARG A 22 -29.51 25.42 7.77
CA ARG A 22 -30.09 25.20 9.10
C ARG A 22 -29.30 25.98 10.14
N ARG A 23 -29.78 27.18 10.45
CA ARG A 23 -29.50 27.88 11.71
C ARG A 23 -30.42 27.28 12.78
N ALA A 24 -29.84 26.77 13.86
CA ALA A 24 -30.55 26.63 15.13
C ALA A 24 -30.27 27.88 15.97
N ILE A 25 -31.33 28.62 16.27
CA ILE A 25 -31.35 29.74 17.22
C ILE A 25 -31.51 29.15 18.62
N VAL A 26 -30.61 29.52 19.55
CA VAL A 26 -30.91 29.51 20.98
C VAL A 26 -30.54 30.89 21.52
N MET A 27 -31.56 31.68 21.84
CA MET A 27 -31.45 32.85 22.73
C MET A 27 -32.15 32.51 24.04
N GLY A 28 -31.43 32.66 25.14
CA GLY A 28 -31.95 32.62 26.51
C GLY A 28 -30.85 33.08 27.45
N GLY A 29 -30.92 34.35 27.87
CA GLY A 29 -29.85 35.03 28.60
C GLY A 29 -29.87 34.83 30.12
N GLY A 30 -28.98 35.55 30.78
CA GLY A 30 -29.06 35.89 32.21
C GLY A 30 -28.07 35.15 33.10
N ALA A 31 -27.01 35.86 33.50
CA ALA A 31 -26.11 35.46 34.57
C ALA A 31 -26.77 35.64 35.96
N LEU A 32 -26.50 34.73 36.90
CA LEU A 32 -26.28 35.01 38.33
C LEU A 32 -25.66 33.80 39.04
N LEU A 33 -24.80 34.11 40.02
CA LEU A 33 -23.86 33.24 40.74
C LEU A 33 -24.49 32.33 41.82
N ALA A 34 -23.68 31.30 42.16
CA ALA A 34 -23.47 30.66 43.47
C ALA A 34 -24.11 29.27 43.71
N GLY A 35 -23.27 28.32 44.16
CA GLY A 35 -23.70 27.09 44.82
C GLY A 35 -22.86 25.86 44.44
N ALA A 36 -21.77 25.63 45.16
CA ALA A 36 -21.01 24.40 45.10
C ALA A 36 -21.84 23.20 45.61
N LEU A 37 -21.85 22.09 44.88
CA LEU A 37 -21.99 20.75 45.42
C LEU A 37 -21.19 19.78 44.55
N PHE A 38 -20.12 19.23 45.14
CA PHE A 38 -19.34 18.12 44.63
C PHE A 38 -20.24 16.88 44.53
N GLY A 39 -20.56 16.45 43.31
CA GLY A 39 -21.14 15.15 43.03
C GLY A 39 -20.16 14.31 42.23
N CYS A 40 -19.45 13.41 42.91
CA CYS A 40 -18.68 12.35 42.26
C CYS A 40 -19.64 11.41 41.52
N GLY A 41 -19.95 11.72 40.27
CA GLY A 41 -20.49 10.76 39.33
C GLY A 41 -19.31 9.94 38.79
N ALA A 42 -19.09 8.76 39.36
CA ALA A 42 -18.24 7.76 38.74
C ALA A 42 -18.92 7.32 37.44
N SER A 43 -18.61 8.01 36.34
CA SER A 43 -18.84 7.50 35.00
C SER A 43 -18.01 6.24 34.88
N SER A 44 -18.62 5.08 35.06
CA SER A 44 -18.01 3.81 34.69
C SER A 44 -17.73 3.88 33.19
N SER A 45 -16.53 4.27 32.81
CA SER A 45 -16.01 3.97 31.48
C SER A 45 -16.05 2.45 31.39
N ARG A 46 -17.01 1.91 30.64
CA ARG A 46 -16.85 0.56 30.13
C ARG A 46 -15.61 0.64 29.25
N THR A 47 -14.48 0.18 29.78
CA THR A 47 -13.37 -0.25 28.96
C THR A 47 -13.97 -1.28 28.01
N SER A 48 -14.26 -0.86 26.78
CA SER A 48 -14.57 -1.79 25.69
C SER A 48 -13.28 -2.53 25.41
N GLY A 49 -12.95 -3.52 26.24
CA GLY A 49 -11.87 -4.45 25.96
C GLY A 49 -12.15 -5.07 24.60
N SER A 50 -11.09 -5.29 23.82
CA SER A 50 -11.20 -6.06 22.58
C SER A 50 -11.92 -7.37 22.89
N PRO A 51 -12.85 -7.83 22.04
CA PRO A 51 -13.60 -9.03 22.32
C PRO A 51 -12.63 -10.20 22.50
N ASN A 52 -12.86 -11.01 23.54
CA ASN A 52 -12.06 -12.20 23.75
C ASN A 52 -12.32 -13.18 22.61
N ILE A 53 -11.29 -13.56 21.88
CA ILE A 53 -11.40 -14.56 20.81
C ILE A 53 -10.55 -15.75 21.18
N SER A 54 -11.21 -16.89 21.34
CA SER A 54 -10.53 -18.17 21.34
C SER A 54 -10.96 -18.98 20.11
N ILE A 55 -9.99 -19.44 19.34
CA ILE A 55 -10.20 -20.30 18.17
C ILE A 55 -9.50 -21.62 18.45
N ASN A 56 -10.29 -22.68 18.68
CA ASN A 56 -9.80 -24.02 19.04
C ASN A 56 -8.84 -24.03 20.26
N GLY A 57 -9.13 -23.22 21.27
CA GLY A 57 -8.33 -23.15 22.50
C GLY A 57 -7.07 -22.29 22.39
N GLN A 58 -6.75 -21.73 21.22
CA GLN A 58 -5.76 -20.68 21.08
C GLN A 58 -6.42 -19.33 21.33
N ASP A 59 -5.78 -18.47 22.13
CA ASP A 59 -6.26 -17.12 22.43
C ASP A 59 -5.68 -16.13 21.42
N TYR A 60 -6.56 -15.46 20.68
CA TYR A 60 -6.24 -14.41 19.71
C TYR A 60 -6.62 -13.02 20.23
N SER A 61 -7.08 -12.95 21.48
CA SER A 61 -7.43 -11.68 22.12
C SER A 61 -6.19 -10.81 22.24
N ALA A 62 -6.22 -9.65 21.62
CA ALA A 62 -5.17 -8.64 21.76
C ALA A 62 -5.75 -7.40 22.44
N GLN A 63 -5.08 -6.98 23.51
CA GLN A 63 -5.37 -5.72 24.16
C GLN A 63 -4.41 -4.65 23.62
N PRO A 64 -4.83 -3.38 23.57
CA PRO A 64 -3.91 -2.28 23.30
C PRO A 64 -2.65 -2.38 24.17
N PRO A 65 -1.47 -2.00 23.64
CA PRO A 65 -0.25 -2.04 24.42
C PRO A 65 -0.35 -1.15 25.66
N THR A 66 0.34 -1.56 26.72
CA THR A 66 0.45 -0.80 27.97
C THR A 66 1.91 -0.72 28.41
N GLY A 67 2.24 0.25 29.25
CA GLY A 67 3.59 0.48 29.75
C GLY A 67 4.41 1.43 28.86
N PRO A 68 5.75 1.48 29.05
CA PRO A 68 6.62 2.39 28.31
C PRO A 68 6.51 2.18 26.81
N ALA A 69 6.56 3.28 26.06
CA ALA A 69 6.54 3.28 24.60
C ALA A 69 7.78 3.98 24.05
N ARG A 70 8.23 3.55 22.89
CA ARG A 70 9.16 4.32 22.07
C ARG A 70 8.40 5.42 21.34
N GLU A 71 8.79 6.66 21.60
CA GLU A 71 8.19 7.84 21.00
C GLU A 71 8.90 8.20 19.70
N ILE A 72 8.13 8.28 18.61
CA ILE A 72 8.59 8.68 17.28
C ILE A 72 7.73 9.86 16.82
N ARG A 73 8.31 10.77 16.05
CA ARG A 73 7.60 11.89 15.45
C ARG A 73 7.80 11.86 13.94
N LEU A 74 6.72 12.11 13.21
CA LEU A 74 6.73 12.35 11.76
C LEU A 74 6.03 13.67 11.49
N GLU A 75 6.59 14.49 10.62
CA GLU A 75 5.92 15.68 10.09
C GLU A 75 5.57 15.49 8.63
N ALA A 76 4.27 15.50 8.30
CA ALA A 76 3.79 15.49 6.93
C ALA A 76 3.74 16.93 6.41
N ALA A 77 4.54 17.28 5.40
CA ALA A 77 4.65 18.63 4.86
C ALA A 77 4.95 18.64 3.36
N SER A 78 4.65 19.76 2.68
CA SER A 78 5.13 19.98 1.32
C SER A 78 6.62 20.33 1.34
N SER A 79 7.40 19.75 0.44
CA SER A 79 8.84 19.96 0.35
C SER A 79 9.32 19.97 -1.10
N GLU A 80 10.40 20.68 -1.36
CA GLU A 80 11.13 20.61 -2.63
C GLU A 80 12.29 19.62 -2.47
N ILE A 81 12.31 18.59 -3.32
CA ILE A 81 13.28 17.50 -3.24
C ILE A 81 14.08 17.43 -4.53
N GLU A 82 15.40 17.45 -4.43
CA GLU A 82 16.28 17.17 -5.56
C GLU A 82 16.43 15.65 -5.75
N ILE A 83 15.79 15.12 -6.80
CA ILE A 83 15.82 13.69 -7.14
C ILE A 83 16.91 13.34 -8.15
N GLY A 84 17.48 14.34 -8.82
CA GLY A 84 18.58 14.21 -9.77
C GLY A 84 19.20 15.56 -10.13
N PRO A 85 20.25 15.61 -10.97
CA PRO A 85 21.03 16.82 -11.20
C PRO A 85 20.16 17.88 -11.87
N ASN A 86 19.95 19.01 -11.19
CA ASN A 86 19.02 20.07 -11.61
C ASN A 86 17.56 19.62 -11.75
N LYS A 87 17.16 18.52 -11.10
CA LYS A 87 15.81 17.99 -11.10
C LYS A 87 15.21 18.07 -9.69
N ILE A 88 14.53 19.19 -9.43
CA ILE A 88 13.80 19.44 -8.18
C ILE A 88 12.32 19.18 -8.42
N VAL A 89 11.70 18.38 -7.55
CA VAL A 89 10.27 18.07 -7.59
C VAL A 89 9.59 18.58 -6.32
N LYS A 90 8.33 19.00 -6.45
CA LYS A 90 7.50 19.34 -5.30
C LYS A 90 6.79 18.09 -4.81
N ALA A 91 7.18 17.60 -3.65
CA ALA A 91 6.64 16.41 -3.01
C ALA A 91 5.87 16.79 -1.74
N TRP A 92 5.02 15.88 -1.27
CA TRP A 92 4.58 15.83 0.11
C TRP A 92 5.38 14.72 0.78
N THR A 93 6.03 15.05 1.89
CA THR A 93 7.03 14.20 2.51
C THR A 93 6.75 14.00 3.99
N TYR A 94 7.30 12.92 4.53
CA TYR A 94 7.52 12.80 5.97
C TYR A 94 8.94 13.29 6.28
N ASP A 95 9.06 14.29 7.17
CA ASP A 95 10.31 14.89 7.64
C ASP A 95 11.19 15.51 6.54
N GLY A 96 10.59 16.03 5.47
CA GLY A 96 11.33 16.69 4.39
C GLY A 96 12.14 15.73 3.51
N LYS A 97 11.81 14.43 3.51
CA LYS A 97 12.53 13.39 2.77
C LYS A 97 11.62 12.61 1.83
N LEU A 98 12.20 12.19 0.70
CA LEU A 98 11.58 11.27 -0.24
C LEU A 98 12.55 10.11 -0.50
N PRO A 99 12.21 8.86 -0.16
CA PRO A 99 11.09 8.47 0.70
C PRO A 99 11.21 9.08 2.11
N GLY A 100 10.13 9.03 2.88
CA GLY A 100 10.10 9.43 4.29
C GLY A 100 11.12 8.66 5.14
N THR A 101 11.43 9.21 6.31
CA THR A 101 12.39 8.62 7.26
C THR A 101 12.10 7.15 7.55
N GLU A 102 13.06 6.24 7.29
CA GLU A 102 12.95 4.83 7.70
C GLU A 102 12.74 4.72 9.22
N ILE A 103 11.68 4.04 9.61
CA ILE A 103 11.42 3.67 11.01
C ILE A 103 11.91 2.25 11.22
N ARG A 104 12.81 2.06 12.17
CA ARG A 104 13.33 0.74 12.54
C ARG A 104 13.10 0.49 14.03
N VAL A 105 12.30 -0.53 14.34
CA VAL A 105 11.81 -0.91 15.68
C VAL A 105 11.99 -2.41 15.89
N THR A 106 11.95 -2.88 17.13
CA THR A 106 12.05 -4.33 17.41
C THR A 106 10.66 -4.96 17.50
N GLU A 107 10.53 -6.21 17.06
CA GLU A 107 9.30 -6.98 17.17
C GLU A 107 8.76 -6.99 18.61
N GLY A 108 7.46 -6.74 18.75
CA GLY A 108 6.76 -6.65 20.02
C GLY A 108 7.00 -5.35 20.80
N GLU A 109 7.81 -4.41 20.27
CA GLU A 109 8.01 -3.09 20.86
C GLU A 109 6.70 -2.29 20.85
N HIS A 110 6.42 -1.59 21.95
CA HIS A 110 5.32 -0.64 22.04
C HIS A 110 5.78 0.69 21.45
N VAL A 111 5.11 1.14 20.40
CA VAL A 111 5.47 2.35 19.66
C VAL A 111 4.35 3.37 19.71
N ARG A 112 4.74 4.63 19.94
CA ARG A 112 3.85 5.80 19.88
C ARG A 112 4.40 6.76 18.84
N ILE A 113 3.69 6.88 17.73
CA ILE A 113 4.12 7.68 16.57
C ILE A 113 3.21 8.89 16.45
N THR A 114 3.74 10.06 16.80
CA THR A 114 3.02 11.33 16.65
C THR A 114 3.21 11.85 15.24
N VAL A 115 2.13 11.93 14.48
CA VAL A 115 2.12 12.50 13.13
C VAL A 115 1.59 13.92 13.21
N ASN A 116 2.41 14.90 12.83
CA ASN A 116 2.03 16.30 12.72
C ASN A 116 1.66 16.61 11.28
N ASN A 117 0.45 17.12 11.03
CA ASN A 117 0.03 17.49 9.69
C ASN A 117 0.29 18.98 9.41
N LYS A 118 1.18 19.27 8.46
CA LYS A 118 1.47 20.61 7.92
C LYS A 118 1.06 20.76 6.45
N LEU A 119 0.32 19.80 5.92
CA LEU A 119 -0.24 19.83 4.57
C LEU A 119 -1.44 20.77 4.49
N PRO A 120 -1.78 21.28 3.30
CA PRO A 120 -2.95 22.15 3.12
C PRO A 120 -4.30 21.44 3.30
N GLU A 121 -4.30 20.12 3.50
CA GLU A 121 -5.49 19.30 3.69
C GLU A 121 -5.28 18.23 4.77
N GLY A 122 -6.35 17.53 5.15
CA GLY A 122 -6.29 16.44 6.12
C GLY A 122 -5.42 15.28 5.62
N THR A 123 -4.85 14.48 6.52
CA THR A 123 -4.01 13.32 6.16
C THR A 123 -4.19 12.17 7.15
N THR A 124 -3.77 10.97 6.80
CA THR A 124 -3.65 9.83 7.71
C THR A 124 -2.32 9.10 7.45
N VAL A 125 -2.00 8.11 8.27
CA VAL A 125 -0.88 7.19 8.04
C VAL A 125 -1.38 5.78 8.28
N HIS A 126 -1.36 4.97 7.23
CA HIS A 126 -1.58 3.55 7.31
C HIS A 126 -0.23 2.81 7.42
N TRP A 127 -0.20 1.79 8.28
CA TRP A 127 0.97 0.96 8.57
C TRP A 127 0.86 -0.36 7.80
N HIS A 128 1.07 -0.30 6.49
CA HIS A 128 0.82 -1.39 5.55
C HIS A 128 1.45 -2.71 6.00
N GLY A 129 0.60 -3.72 6.17
CA GLY A 129 0.98 -5.08 6.60
C GLY A 129 1.13 -5.26 8.13
N GLN A 130 1.11 -4.19 8.93
CA GLN A 130 0.99 -4.33 10.39
C GLN A 130 -0.42 -4.81 10.75
N PHE A 131 -0.51 -5.78 11.66
CA PHE A 131 -1.80 -6.39 11.97
C PHE A 131 -2.69 -5.52 12.86
N GLN A 132 -2.15 -4.53 13.56
CA GLN A 132 -2.92 -3.64 14.44
C GLN A 132 -3.79 -4.44 15.44
N ARG A 133 -3.24 -5.55 15.96
CA ARG A 133 -3.97 -6.46 16.86
C ARG A 133 -4.38 -5.71 18.13
N GLY A 134 -5.69 -5.65 18.38
CA GLY A 134 -6.25 -4.91 19.51
C GLY A 134 -6.21 -3.38 19.36
N THR A 135 -5.72 -2.87 18.22
CA THR A 135 -5.52 -1.44 17.95
C THR A 135 -6.06 -1.05 16.57
N ASN A 136 -7.17 -1.64 16.10
CA ASN A 136 -7.79 -1.33 14.80
C ASN A 136 -7.98 0.19 14.53
N LYS A 137 -8.24 0.99 15.56
CA LYS A 137 -8.31 2.47 15.47
C LYS A 137 -7.01 3.17 15.06
N MET A 138 -5.88 2.46 15.10
CA MET A 138 -4.55 2.94 14.71
C MET A 138 -4.19 2.52 13.29
N ASP A 139 -5.12 1.92 12.54
CA ASP A 139 -4.88 1.45 11.17
C ASP A 139 -4.81 2.57 10.12
N GLY A 140 -5.32 3.78 10.41
CA GLY A 140 -5.07 4.93 9.53
C GLY A 140 -6.01 5.11 8.34
N VAL A 141 -7.20 4.50 8.33
CA VAL A 141 -8.11 4.52 7.17
C VAL A 141 -9.26 5.53 7.38
N PRO A 142 -9.31 6.63 6.60
CA PRO A 142 -10.38 7.63 6.67
C PRO A 142 -11.78 7.03 6.53
N GLY A 143 -12.68 7.36 7.46
CA GLY A 143 -14.08 6.90 7.43
C GLY A 143 -14.29 5.43 7.80
N VAL A 144 -13.21 4.69 8.10
CA VAL A 144 -13.26 3.31 8.61
C VAL A 144 -12.71 3.26 10.04
N THR A 145 -11.44 3.61 10.23
CA THR A 145 -10.78 3.46 11.55
C THR A 145 -10.47 4.80 12.22
N GLN A 146 -10.40 5.89 11.46
CA GLN A 146 -10.24 7.24 11.98
C GLN A 146 -10.78 8.31 11.02
N ASP A 147 -10.91 9.54 11.52
CA ASP A 147 -11.02 10.74 10.69
C ASP A 147 -9.63 11.23 10.25
N PRO A 148 -9.51 11.95 9.12
CA PRO A 148 -8.25 12.58 8.72
C PRO A 148 -7.75 13.57 9.79
N ILE A 149 -6.43 13.56 10.04
CA ILE A 149 -5.74 14.51 10.89
C ILE A 149 -5.85 15.90 10.24
N PRO A 150 -6.54 16.88 10.85
CA PRO A 150 -6.68 18.20 10.24
C PRO A 150 -5.34 18.92 10.06
N THR A 151 -5.29 19.86 9.12
CA THR A 151 -4.13 20.76 8.96
C THR A 151 -3.76 21.44 10.28
N ASN A 152 -2.47 21.53 10.57
CA ASN A 152 -1.88 22.06 11.81
C ASN A 152 -2.29 21.31 13.09
N SER A 153 -2.78 20.09 12.97
CA SER A 153 -3.10 19.20 14.09
C SER A 153 -2.19 17.97 14.08
N SER A 154 -2.31 17.15 15.12
CA SER A 154 -1.52 15.92 15.27
C SER A 154 -2.39 14.76 15.73
N PHE A 155 -1.95 13.55 15.42
CA PHE A 155 -2.53 12.31 15.94
C PHE A 155 -1.41 11.38 16.42
N VAL A 156 -1.69 10.59 17.45
CA VAL A 156 -0.75 9.61 17.99
C VAL A 156 -1.23 8.21 17.65
N TYR A 157 -0.49 7.53 16.79
CA TYR A 157 -0.66 6.11 16.54
C TYR A 157 0.04 5.33 17.64
N ASP A 158 -0.69 4.46 18.34
CA ASP A 158 -0.26 3.81 19.57
C ASP A 158 -0.51 2.30 19.46
N PHE A 159 0.52 1.54 19.10
CA PHE A 159 0.38 0.12 18.77
C PHE A 159 1.66 -0.68 19.08
N ARG A 160 1.55 -2.00 18.97
CA ARG A 160 2.68 -2.93 19.10
C ARG A 160 3.19 -3.27 17.70
N ALA A 161 4.49 -3.08 17.47
CA ALA A 161 5.11 -3.39 16.19
C ALA A 161 5.30 -4.90 16.04
N GLU A 162 4.35 -5.57 15.38
CA GLU A 162 4.38 -7.02 15.14
C GLU A 162 3.49 -7.42 13.95
N PRO A 163 3.87 -8.46 13.19
CA PRO A 163 5.06 -9.30 13.36
C PRO A 163 6.36 -8.64 12.90
N ALA A 164 7.51 -9.30 13.10
CA ALA A 164 8.76 -8.92 12.46
C ALA A 164 8.66 -8.94 10.92
N GLY A 165 9.41 -8.06 10.26
CA GLY A 165 9.57 -8.04 8.80
C GLY A 165 9.68 -6.65 8.19
N SER A 166 9.25 -6.54 6.94
CA SER A 166 9.50 -5.40 6.05
C SER A 166 8.19 -4.78 5.56
N PHE A 167 7.86 -3.65 6.16
CA PHE A 167 6.60 -2.96 5.97
C PHE A 167 6.84 -1.58 5.34
N ILE A 168 5.76 -0.99 4.85
CA ILE A 168 5.73 0.42 4.43
C ILE A 168 4.74 1.16 5.31
N TYR A 169 4.93 2.46 5.44
CA TYR A 169 3.90 3.35 5.95
C TYR A 169 3.61 4.41 4.89
N HIS A 170 2.34 4.76 4.71
CA HIS A 170 1.93 5.72 3.68
C HIS A 170 0.63 6.40 4.05
N SER A 171 0.34 7.53 3.40
CA SER A 171 -0.98 8.14 3.54
C SER A 171 -2.07 7.25 2.93
N HIS A 172 -3.20 7.14 3.61
CA HIS A 172 -4.42 6.47 3.12
C HIS A 172 -5.50 7.50 2.73
N GLN A 173 -5.13 8.78 2.63
CA GLN A 173 -6.03 9.87 2.26
C GLN A 173 -5.89 10.19 0.77
N GLY A 174 -6.94 9.90 0.00
CA GLY A 174 -7.04 10.23 -1.43
C GLY A 174 -5.80 9.79 -2.23
N LEU A 175 -5.31 10.69 -3.09
CA LEU A 175 -4.11 10.45 -3.92
C LEU A 175 -2.82 11.00 -3.28
N GLN A 176 -2.77 11.16 -1.96
CA GLN A 176 -1.58 11.70 -1.30
C GLN A 176 -0.34 10.80 -1.43
N ILE A 177 -0.54 9.49 -1.63
CA ILE A 177 0.56 8.55 -1.89
C ILE A 177 1.32 8.91 -3.18
N GLU A 178 0.62 9.31 -4.23
CA GLU A 178 1.18 9.80 -5.52
C GLU A 178 2.00 11.09 -5.37
N ARG A 179 1.90 11.76 -4.21
CA ARG A 179 2.67 12.97 -3.90
C ARG A 179 3.96 12.68 -3.13
N GLY A 180 4.20 11.43 -2.72
CA GLY A 180 5.41 11.00 -2.01
C GLY A 180 5.26 10.77 -0.50
N LEU A 181 4.03 10.73 0.04
CA LEU A 181 3.78 10.39 1.45
C LEU A 181 3.92 8.88 1.68
N VAL A 182 5.15 8.38 1.58
CA VAL A 182 5.54 6.98 1.75
C VAL A 182 6.85 6.86 2.51
N GLY A 183 7.06 5.76 3.22
CA GLY A 183 8.33 5.43 3.86
C GLY A 183 8.40 3.98 4.32
N ALA A 184 9.58 3.54 4.76
CA ALA A 184 9.80 2.17 5.22
C ALA A 184 9.58 2.03 6.74
N LEU A 185 8.91 0.95 7.13
CA LEU A 185 8.82 0.48 8.51
C LEU A 185 9.48 -0.90 8.60
N ILE A 186 10.63 -0.98 9.26
CA ILE A 186 11.34 -2.22 9.54
C ILE A 186 11.05 -2.64 10.98
N VAL A 187 10.44 -3.82 11.13
CA VAL A 187 10.29 -4.47 12.44
C VAL A 187 11.31 -5.58 12.52
N GLU A 188 12.40 -5.34 13.24
CA GLU A 188 13.49 -6.29 13.39
C GLU A 188 13.06 -7.46 14.28
N PRO A 189 13.31 -8.72 13.88
CA PRO A 189 12.95 -9.87 14.70
C PRO A 189 13.73 -9.83 16.02
N LYS A 190 13.11 -10.27 17.12
CA LYS A 190 13.84 -10.43 18.40
C LYS A 190 15.01 -11.41 18.25
N GLN A 191 14.88 -12.36 17.35
CA GLN A 191 15.90 -13.33 17.01
C GLN A 191 16.01 -13.45 15.49
N GLU A 192 17.10 -12.94 14.93
CA GLU A 192 17.38 -13.06 13.50
C GLU A 192 17.88 -14.46 13.16
N SER A 193 17.22 -15.10 12.19
CA SER A 193 17.53 -16.47 11.74
C SER A 193 18.36 -16.48 10.45
N LEU A 194 18.28 -15.40 9.67
CA LEU A 194 19.10 -15.20 8.48
C LEU A 194 20.52 -14.78 8.86
N LYS A 195 21.45 -15.02 7.94
CA LYS A 195 22.83 -14.53 8.03
C LYS A 195 23.08 -13.62 6.85
N TYR A 196 23.44 -12.38 7.12
CA TYR A 196 23.81 -11.35 6.15
C TYR A 196 24.75 -10.35 6.82
N ASP A 197 25.57 -9.67 6.01
CA ASP A 197 26.54 -8.67 6.45
C ASP A 197 25.99 -7.25 6.31
N ARG A 198 25.04 -7.05 5.40
CA ARG A 198 24.39 -5.77 5.13
C ARG A 198 22.88 -5.93 4.99
N ASP A 199 22.15 -4.94 5.46
CA ASP A 199 20.69 -4.88 5.41
C ASP A 199 20.25 -3.55 4.78
N TYR A 200 19.67 -3.61 3.59
CA TYR A 200 19.32 -2.47 2.76
C TYR A 200 17.82 -2.42 2.48
N SER A 201 17.22 -1.25 2.69
CA SER A 201 15.88 -0.93 2.20
C SER A 201 15.95 -0.42 0.76
N VAL A 202 15.05 -0.92 -0.09
CA VAL A 202 14.92 -0.54 -1.50
C VAL A 202 13.46 -0.19 -1.76
N LEU A 203 13.15 1.11 -1.79
CA LEU A 203 11.82 1.61 -2.07
C LEU A 203 11.74 2.01 -3.53
N LEU A 204 10.79 1.40 -4.24
CA LEU A 204 10.47 1.68 -5.64
C LEU A 204 9.39 2.76 -5.70
N ASP A 205 9.44 3.63 -6.69
CA ASP A 205 8.43 4.66 -6.86
C ASP A 205 8.19 5.03 -8.32
N ASP A 206 6.96 5.42 -8.63
CA ASP A 206 6.54 6.00 -9.90
C ASP A 206 6.23 7.47 -9.70
N TRP A 207 7.01 8.33 -10.34
CA TRP A 207 6.95 9.75 -10.05
C TRP A 207 6.17 10.51 -11.11
N LEU A 208 5.07 11.11 -10.68
CA LEU A 208 4.25 12.02 -11.46
C LEU A 208 4.75 13.46 -11.26
N GLU A 209 5.18 14.13 -12.33
CA GLU A 209 5.63 15.54 -12.26
C GLU A 209 4.47 16.56 -12.21
N GLY A 210 3.22 16.07 -12.17
CA GLY A 210 1.99 16.87 -12.21
C GLY A 210 1.02 16.59 -11.05
N SER A 211 -0.20 17.11 -11.17
CA SER A 211 -1.25 16.94 -10.17
C SER A 211 -1.94 15.57 -10.30
N PRO A 212 -1.92 14.70 -9.27
CA PRO A 212 -2.63 13.43 -9.29
C PRO A 212 -4.12 13.58 -9.55
N GLU A 213 -4.76 14.62 -9.00
CA GLU A 213 -6.19 14.87 -9.15
C GLU A 213 -6.55 15.35 -10.56
N GLU A 214 -5.65 16.09 -11.22
CA GLU A 214 -5.81 16.44 -12.64
C GLU A 214 -5.65 15.20 -13.53
N THR A 215 -4.69 14.33 -13.23
CA THR A 215 -4.53 13.04 -13.90
C THR A 215 -5.79 12.20 -13.77
N LEU A 216 -6.32 12.05 -12.56
CA LEU A 216 -7.59 11.35 -12.31
C LEU A 216 -8.75 11.99 -13.09
N SER A 217 -8.84 13.32 -13.10
CA SER A 217 -9.87 14.04 -13.85
C SER A 217 -9.78 13.85 -15.37
N LYS A 218 -8.58 13.61 -15.91
CA LYS A 218 -8.38 13.25 -17.32
C LYS A 218 -8.81 11.81 -17.57
N LEU A 219 -8.45 10.89 -16.68
CA LEU A 219 -8.84 9.47 -16.76
C LEU A 219 -10.36 9.31 -16.75
N LYS A 220 -11.07 9.96 -15.82
CA LYS A 220 -12.55 9.97 -15.74
C LYS A 220 -13.26 10.54 -16.96
N ARG A 221 -12.60 11.37 -17.77
CA ARG A 221 -13.16 11.92 -19.03
C ARG A 221 -12.89 11.03 -20.25
N GLY A 222 -12.37 9.81 -20.05
CA GLY A 222 -11.96 8.92 -21.13
C GLY A 222 -10.60 9.29 -21.76
N GLY A 223 -9.85 10.22 -21.13
CA GLY A 223 -8.57 10.71 -21.63
C GLY A 223 -7.43 9.67 -21.58
N GLY A 224 -7.59 8.60 -20.81
CA GLY A 224 -6.59 7.52 -20.70
C GLY A 224 -6.40 6.69 -21.97
N GLY A 225 -7.30 6.80 -22.96
CA GLY A 225 -7.28 5.97 -24.17
C GLY A 225 -6.72 6.63 -25.44
N MET A 226 -6.48 7.95 -25.47
CA MET A 226 -6.23 8.64 -26.76
C MET A 226 -5.19 9.77 -26.79
N MET A 227 -4.64 10.25 -25.68
CA MET A 227 -3.66 11.35 -25.71
C MET A 227 -2.59 11.18 -24.63
N GLY A 228 -1.38 10.73 -25.01
CA GLY A 228 -0.22 10.92 -24.13
C GLY A 228 1.00 10.03 -24.37
N GLY A 229 0.83 8.80 -24.85
CA GLY A 229 1.96 7.87 -25.01
C GLY A 229 3.01 8.41 -25.99
N ARG A 230 4.14 8.90 -25.47
CA ARG A 230 5.37 9.00 -26.26
C ARG A 230 5.69 7.59 -26.78
N ARG A 231 5.55 7.41 -28.10
CA ARG A 231 5.79 6.18 -28.87
C ARG A 231 4.96 4.96 -28.44
N GLY A 232 3.79 4.79 -29.07
CA GLY A 232 3.32 3.48 -29.51
C GLY A 232 3.00 2.41 -28.46
N SER A 233 2.88 2.75 -27.17
CA SER A 233 2.38 1.83 -26.14
C SER A 233 0.88 1.62 -26.33
N GLN A 234 0.53 0.67 -27.20
CA GLN A 234 -0.79 0.05 -27.19
C GLN A 234 -0.94 -0.59 -25.80
N MET A 235 -1.81 -0.05 -24.94
CA MET A 235 -2.16 -0.73 -23.69
C MET A 235 -2.62 -2.13 -24.06
N GLY A 236 -1.74 -3.12 -23.82
CA GLY A 236 -2.03 -4.52 -24.11
C GLY A 236 -3.22 -4.98 -23.27
N MET A 237 -3.73 -6.18 -23.56
CA MET A 237 -4.86 -6.77 -22.81
C MET A 237 -4.54 -7.14 -21.33
N ASN A 238 -3.57 -6.47 -20.69
CA ASN A 238 -3.11 -6.78 -19.34
C ASN A 238 -2.31 -5.60 -18.73
N GLY A 239 -2.86 -4.38 -18.74
CA GLY A 239 -2.17 -3.18 -18.24
C GLY A 239 -1.96 -3.20 -16.73
N SER A 240 -0.79 -2.73 -16.28
CA SER A 240 -0.45 -2.56 -14.86
C SER A 240 -0.73 -1.16 -14.33
N SER A 241 -0.59 -0.13 -15.17
CA SER A 241 -0.93 1.26 -14.85
C SER A 241 -1.39 2.02 -16.09
N GLU A 242 -2.42 2.85 -15.93
CA GLU A 242 -2.95 3.75 -16.96
C GLU A 242 -2.38 5.16 -16.87
N VAL A 243 -1.51 5.40 -15.89
CA VAL A 243 -0.84 6.69 -15.69
C VAL A 243 0.49 6.71 -16.45
N ASP A 244 0.69 7.80 -17.18
CA ASP A 244 1.95 8.08 -17.85
C ASP A 244 2.89 8.79 -16.87
N TYR A 245 3.67 8.02 -16.13
CA TYR A 245 4.68 8.54 -15.21
C TYR A 245 5.93 9.01 -15.97
N GLN A 246 6.48 10.15 -15.55
CA GLN A 246 7.63 10.77 -16.21
C GLN A 246 8.96 10.20 -15.73
N THR A 247 9.01 9.62 -14.53
CA THR A 247 10.22 9.09 -13.92
C THR A 247 9.92 7.96 -12.97
N TYR A 248 10.86 7.03 -12.83
CA TYR A 248 10.79 5.96 -11.84
C TYR A 248 11.98 6.10 -10.90
N LEU A 249 11.74 6.00 -9.60
CA LEU A 249 12.75 6.24 -8.57
C LEU A 249 13.13 4.94 -7.86
N ILE A 250 14.39 4.86 -7.43
CA ILE A 250 14.82 3.92 -6.39
C ILE A 250 15.39 4.75 -5.25
N ASN A 251 14.83 4.60 -4.05
CA ASN A 251 15.20 5.37 -2.86
C ASN A 251 15.20 6.89 -3.12
N GLY A 252 14.19 7.38 -3.85
CA GLY A 252 14.00 8.82 -4.10
C GLY A 252 14.97 9.43 -5.12
N ARG A 253 15.72 8.60 -5.84
CA ARG A 253 16.70 9.03 -6.84
C ARG A 253 16.28 8.63 -8.25
N SER A 254 16.46 9.55 -9.18
CA SER A 254 16.20 9.32 -10.60
C SER A 254 17.33 8.52 -11.26
N PRO A 255 17.09 7.90 -12.43
CA PRO A 255 18.11 7.14 -13.14
C PRO A 255 19.36 7.96 -13.54
N GLU A 256 19.24 9.29 -13.63
CA GLU A 256 20.35 10.21 -13.95
C GLU A 256 21.29 10.49 -12.75
N ALA A 257 20.83 10.26 -11.51
CA ALA A 257 21.65 10.31 -10.30
C ALA A 257 21.33 9.12 -9.40
N PRO A 258 21.68 7.90 -9.83
CA PRO A 258 21.26 6.67 -9.17
C PRO A 258 21.69 6.61 -7.70
N PHE A 259 20.83 6.03 -6.88
CA PHE A 259 21.24 5.62 -5.53
C PHE A 259 22.34 4.56 -5.61
N GLU A 260 23.33 4.64 -4.71
CA GLU A 260 24.48 3.74 -4.70
C GLU A 260 24.49 2.85 -3.45
N PHE A 261 24.26 1.56 -3.65
CA PHE A 261 24.53 0.53 -2.66
C PHE A 261 25.98 0.10 -2.75
N THR A 262 26.54 -0.38 -1.62
CA THR A 262 27.93 -0.82 -1.57
C THR A 262 28.05 -2.25 -1.05
N ALA A 263 29.06 -2.96 -1.55
CA ALA A 263 29.39 -4.30 -1.10
C ALA A 263 30.90 -4.54 -1.10
N LYS A 264 31.32 -5.58 -0.37
CA LYS A 264 32.64 -6.22 -0.50
C LYS A 264 32.43 -7.63 -1.04
N LYS A 265 33.38 -8.10 -1.84
CA LYS A 265 33.40 -9.50 -2.26
C LYS A 265 33.28 -10.44 -1.06
N GLY A 266 32.34 -11.37 -1.13
CA GLY A 266 32.06 -12.38 -0.10
C GLY A 266 31.01 -11.96 0.93
N GLU A 267 30.57 -10.70 0.97
CA GLU A 267 29.44 -10.29 1.81
C GLU A 267 28.13 -10.88 1.30
N ARG A 268 27.19 -11.11 2.21
CA ARG A 268 25.80 -11.45 1.89
C ARG A 268 24.92 -10.25 2.19
N LEU A 269 24.21 -9.77 1.18
CA LEU A 269 23.38 -8.57 1.23
C LEU A 269 21.91 -8.98 1.39
N ARG A 270 21.19 -8.39 2.34
CA ARG A 270 19.73 -8.41 2.38
C ARG A 270 19.21 -7.14 1.71
N PHE A 271 18.42 -7.31 0.66
CA PHE A 271 17.63 -6.23 0.08
C PHE A 271 16.17 -6.45 0.46
N ARG A 272 15.59 -5.48 1.17
CA ARG A 272 14.17 -5.39 1.50
C ARG A 272 13.51 -4.54 0.43
N VAL A 273 13.04 -5.18 -0.63
CA VAL A 273 12.46 -4.51 -1.80
C VAL A 273 10.99 -4.27 -1.54
N MET A 274 10.59 -3.01 -1.64
CA MET A 274 9.25 -2.54 -1.30
C MET A 274 8.71 -1.70 -2.44
N ASN A 275 7.45 -1.91 -2.80
CA ASN A 275 6.77 -1.07 -3.77
C ASN A 275 5.67 -0.24 -3.11
N PRO A 276 5.99 0.93 -2.55
CA PRO A 276 5.00 1.90 -2.09
C PRO A 276 4.41 2.77 -3.21
N SER A 277 4.71 2.48 -4.48
CA SER A 277 4.32 3.34 -5.60
C SER A 277 2.80 3.40 -5.78
N GLY A 278 2.36 4.40 -6.54
CA GLY A 278 0.95 4.68 -6.75
C GLY A 278 0.23 3.64 -7.61
N SER A 279 0.87 3.13 -8.68
CA SER A 279 0.19 2.16 -9.55
C SER A 279 1.08 1.16 -10.32
N SER A 280 2.37 1.41 -10.46
CA SER A 280 3.27 0.61 -11.31
C SER A 280 3.63 -0.72 -10.67
N ILE A 281 3.42 -1.80 -11.43
CA ILE A 281 3.95 -3.12 -11.10
C ILE A 281 5.33 -3.23 -11.77
N TYR A 282 6.39 -3.46 -11.00
CA TYR A 282 7.75 -3.56 -11.51
C TYR A 282 8.21 -5.01 -11.63
N ARG A 283 9.13 -5.26 -12.57
CA ARG A 283 10.09 -6.36 -12.52
C ARG A 283 11.38 -5.85 -11.91
N PHE A 284 11.87 -6.52 -10.87
CA PHE A 284 13.10 -6.16 -10.17
C PHE A 284 14.22 -7.15 -10.47
N ALA A 285 15.45 -6.66 -10.67
CA ALA A 285 16.64 -7.49 -10.81
C ALA A 285 17.92 -6.77 -10.35
N VAL A 286 18.93 -7.56 -9.98
CA VAL A 286 20.30 -7.09 -9.73
C VAL A 286 21.20 -7.74 -10.78
N ALA A 287 21.74 -6.93 -11.69
CA ALA A 287 22.56 -7.41 -12.80
C ALA A 287 23.78 -8.19 -12.27
N GLY A 288 24.10 -9.32 -12.92
CA GLY A 288 25.23 -10.16 -12.56
C GLY A 288 25.03 -10.98 -11.28
N HIS A 289 23.83 -11.02 -10.71
CA HIS A 289 23.54 -11.69 -9.44
C HIS A 289 22.21 -12.46 -9.46
N LYS A 290 22.14 -13.57 -8.72
CA LYS A 290 20.87 -14.26 -8.43
C LYS A 290 20.23 -13.67 -7.16
N LEU A 291 18.91 -13.73 -7.10
CA LEU A 291 18.13 -13.31 -5.95
C LEU A 291 17.63 -14.55 -5.21
N ASN A 292 17.89 -14.65 -3.92
CA ASN A 292 17.31 -15.69 -3.08
C ASN A 292 16.18 -15.11 -2.23
N VAL A 293 14.94 -15.30 -2.67
CA VAL A 293 13.74 -14.74 -2.01
C VAL A 293 13.49 -15.49 -0.71
N THR A 294 13.55 -14.77 0.41
CA THR A 294 13.42 -15.34 1.77
C THR A 294 12.15 -14.91 2.48
N HIS A 295 11.55 -13.78 2.09
CA HIS A 295 10.27 -13.32 2.62
C HIS A 295 9.38 -12.82 1.49
N ALA A 296 8.07 -12.94 1.67
CA ALA A 296 7.04 -12.32 0.84
C ALA A 296 6.04 -11.60 1.77
N ASP A 297 5.82 -10.30 1.54
CA ASP A 297 5.06 -9.39 2.39
C ASP A 297 5.38 -9.55 3.89
N SER A 298 6.67 -9.44 4.22
CA SER A 298 7.22 -9.57 5.58
C SER A 298 7.31 -10.99 6.15
N LEU A 299 6.58 -11.98 5.61
CA LEU A 299 6.52 -13.31 6.21
C LEU A 299 7.53 -14.28 5.57
N PRO A 300 8.20 -15.12 6.39
CA PRO A 300 9.30 -15.95 5.92
C PRO A 300 8.81 -17.13 5.06
N VAL A 301 9.51 -17.36 3.96
CA VAL A 301 9.29 -18.47 3.03
C VAL A 301 10.53 -19.35 2.92
N LYS A 302 10.35 -20.58 2.45
CA LYS A 302 11.49 -21.39 2.01
C LYS A 302 12.24 -20.62 0.92
N PRO A 303 13.57 -20.45 1.05
CA PRO A 303 14.33 -19.64 0.10
C PRO A 303 14.16 -20.12 -1.36
N VAL A 304 13.84 -19.21 -2.27
CA VAL A 304 13.66 -19.50 -3.71
C VAL A 304 14.65 -18.68 -4.52
N GLU A 305 15.52 -19.36 -5.27
CA GLU A 305 16.48 -18.70 -6.16
C GLU A 305 15.86 -18.35 -7.52
N VAL A 306 15.89 -17.07 -7.87
CA VAL A 306 15.34 -16.48 -9.09
C VAL A 306 16.29 -15.44 -9.70
N ASP A 307 16.01 -15.04 -10.93
CA ASP A 307 16.69 -13.92 -11.60
C ASP A 307 15.95 -12.61 -11.37
N THR A 308 14.63 -12.68 -11.29
CA THR A 308 13.74 -11.53 -11.17
C THR A 308 12.44 -11.94 -10.50
N PHE A 309 11.70 -10.96 -10.00
CA PHE A 309 10.32 -11.12 -9.54
C PHE A 309 9.52 -9.89 -9.94
N GLU A 310 8.20 -10.06 -10.06
CA GLU A 310 7.29 -8.93 -10.11
C GLU A 310 6.92 -8.49 -8.69
N ILE A 311 6.76 -7.18 -8.52
CA ILE A 311 6.37 -6.55 -7.27
C ILE A 311 5.37 -5.44 -7.57
N ALA A 312 4.12 -5.63 -7.14
CA ALA A 312 3.05 -4.66 -7.31
C ALA A 312 2.98 -3.66 -6.14
N PRO A 313 2.28 -2.52 -6.32
CA PRO A 313 2.01 -1.59 -5.22
C PRO A 313 1.50 -2.33 -3.98
N GLY A 314 2.10 -2.05 -2.83
CA GLY A 314 1.84 -2.72 -1.56
C GLY A 314 2.67 -3.98 -1.31
N GLU A 315 3.18 -4.67 -2.33
CA GLU A 315 4.00 -5.88 -2.11
C GLU A 315 5.41 -5.57 -1.59
N ARG A 316 5.97 -6.53 -0.83
CA ARG A 316 7.38 -6.50 -0.39
C ARG A 316 8.03 -7.87 -0.56
N TYR A 317 9.31 -7.88 -0.88
CA TYR A 317 10.15 -9.08 -0.90
C TYR A 317 11.49 -8.82 -0.24
N ASP A 318 11.89 -9.71 0.66
CA ASP A 318 13.24 -9.72 1.20
C ASP A 318 14.05 -10.77 0.43
N VAL A 319 15.13 -10.31 -0.20
CA VAL A 319 16.02 -11.17 -0.97
C VAL A 319 17.43 -11.14 -0.41
N LEU A 320 18.09 -12.29 -0.42
CA LEU A 320 19.51 -12.40 -0.13
C LEU A 320 20.29 -12.50 -1.43
N VAL A 321 21.32 -11.67 -1.55
CA VAL A 321 22.24 -11.61 -2.69
C VAL A 321 23.65 -11.87 -2.17
N ASN A 322 24.34 -12.85 -2.75
CA ASN A 322 25.74 -13.10 -2.44
C ASN A 322 26.59 -12.16 -3.29
N ALA A 323 27.45 -11.37 -2.66
CA ALA A 323 28.34 -10.45 -3.35
C ALA A 323 29.59 -11.20 -3.88
N ASP A 324 29.43 -12.09 -4.86
CA ASP A 324 30.50 -12.96 -5.38
C ASP A 324 31.08 -12.52 -6.74
N ASN A 325 30.54 -11.45 -7.32
CA ASN A 325 30.88 -10.95 -8.65
C ASN A 325 31.33 -9.46 -8.60
N PRO A 326 32.61 -9.18 -8.27
CA PRO A 326 33.10 -7.81 -8.13
C PRO A 326 32.92 -6.97 -9.39
N GLY A 327 32.36 -5.77 -9.23
CA GLY A 327 32.12 -4.82 -10.31
C GLY A 327 31.25 -3.65 -9.89
N VAL A 328 30.74 -2.91 -10.87
CA VAL A 328 29.63 -1.97 -10.67
C VAL A 328 28.44 -2.51 -11.45
N TRP A 329 27.36 -2.81 -10.76
CA TRP A 329 26.20 -3.50 -11.33
C TRP A 329 24.94 -2.65 -11.23
N ALA A 330 24.07 -2.78 -12.22
CA ALA A 330 22.76 -2.15 -12.22
C ALA A 330 21.82 -2.90 -11.26
N ILE A 331 21.11 -2.17 -10.43
CA ILE A 331 19.86 -2.61 -9.80
C ILE A 331 18.74 -1.92 -10.58
N ALA A 332 17.83 -2.70 -11.16
CA ALA A 332 16.79 -2.18 -12.03
C ALA A 332 15.40 -2.60 -11.56
N ALA A 333 14.46 -1.66 -11.62
CA ALA A 333 13.03 -1.87 -11.41
C ALA A 333 12.28 -1.31 -12.62
N VAL A 334 11.93 -2.18 -13.57
CA VAL A 334 11.29 -1.77 -14.84
C VAL A 334 9.81 -2.11 -14.80
N PRO A 335 8.90 -1.20 -15.19
CA PRO A 335 7.49 -1.51 -15.30
C PRO A 335 7.26 -2.82 -16.06
N SER A 336 6.34 -3.62 -15.56
CA SER A 336 6.03 -4.96 -16.08
C SER A 336 5.27 -4.94 -17.40
N ASP A 337 4.66 -3.81 -17.75
CA ASP A 337 3.97 -3.63 -19.02
C ASP A 337 4.92 -3.78 -20.21
N GLU A 338 4.45 -4.49 -21.24
CA GLU A 338 5.24 -4.76 -22.45
C GLU A 338 5.65 -3.46 -23.16
N GLY A 339 6.92 -3.36 -23.56
CA GLY A 339 7.45 -2.23 -24.35
C GLY A 339 8.05 -1.07 -23.53
N LYS A 340 7.87 -1.03 -22.21
CA LYS A 340 8.58 -0.08 -21.33
C LYS A 340 9.96 -0.63 -20.96
N GLY A 341 11.02 -0.04 -21.52
CA GLY A 341 12.42 -0.36 -21.20
C GLY A 341 13.06 0.59 -20.18
N GLU A 342 12.37 1.69 -19.86
CA GLU A 342 12.80 2.70 -18.89
C GLU A 342 12.18 2.37 -17.52
N GLY A 343 12.96 2.53 -16.46
CA GLY A 343 12.56 2.15 -15.10
C GLY A 343 13.47 2.75 -14.04
N GLY A 344 13.20 2.42 -12.78
CA GLY A 344 14.04 2.80 -11.66
C GLY A 344 15.43 2.17 -11.79
N PHE A 345 16.46 2.93 -11.45
CA PHE A 345 17.85 2.53 -11.61
C PHE A 345 18.69 2.94 -10.39
N ALA A 346 19.46 1.99 -9.88
CA ALA A 346 20.42 2.17 -8.82
C ALA A 346 21.70 1.38 -9.13
N LEU A 347 22.77 1.61 -8.38
CA LEU A 347 24.05 0.94 -8.55
C LEU A 347 24.39 0.08 -7.34
N LEU A 348 24.86 -1.14 -7.57
CA LEU A 348 25.59 -1.93 -6.60
C LEU A 348 27.09 -1.82 -6.89
N LYS A 349 27.82 -1.10 -6.03
CA LYS A 349 29.26 -0.84 -6.17
C LYS A 349 30.08 -1.69 -5.22
N TYR A 350 30.93 -2.54 -5.77
CA TYR A 350 31.91 -3.26 -4.99
C TYR A 350 33.07 -2.34 -4.62
N SER A 351 33.46 -2.33 -3.34
CA SER A 351 34.57 -1.51 -2.87
C SER A 351 35.93 -1.93 -3.46
N ASP A 352 36.05 -3.18 -3.94
CA ASP A 352 37.20 -3.73 -4.63
C ASP A 352 37.16 -3.59 -6.17
N ALA A 353 36.11 -2.98 -6.74
CA ALA A 353 35.93 -2.82 -8.19
C ALA A 353 36.61 -1.59 -8.80
N GLN A 354 37.85 -1.29 -8.38
CA GLN A 354 38.58 -0.15 -8.94
C GLN A 354 38.75 -0.27 -10.46
N GLY A 355 38.48 0.82 -11.18
CA GLY A 355 38.62 0.89 -12.65
C GLY A 355 37.46 0.29 -13.45
N THR A 356 36.41 -0.23 -12.80
CA THR A 356 35.20 -0.71 -13.50
C THR A 356 34.30 0.46 -13.87
N SER A 357 33.88 0.53 -15.13
CA SER A 357 32.91 1.54 -15.59
C SER A 357 31.51 1.26 -15.03
N SER A 358 30.80 2.30 -14.60
CA SER A 358 29.39 2.18 -14.23
C SER A 358 28.53 1.85 -15.47
N PRO A 359 27.52 0.96 -15.35
CA PRO A 359 26.55 0.74 -16.40
C PRO A 359 25.70 2.00 -16.61
N SER A 360 25.20 2.18 -17.84
CA SER A 360 24.23 3.23 -18.16
C SER A 360 22.85 2.85 -17.62
N SER A 361 22.06 3.85 -17.20
CA SER A 361 20.66 3.67 -16.78
C SER A 361 19.76 3.09 -17.88
N ASN A 362 20.13 3.25 -19.16
CA ASN A 362 19.41 2.70 -20.30
C ASN A 362 19.74 1.22 -20.56
N GLN A 363 20.70 0.66 -19.84
CA GLN A 363 21.06 -0.74 -19.97
C GLN A 363 20.10 -1.59 -19.14
N VAL A 364 19.19 -2.28 -19.83
CA VAL A 364 18.26 -3.23 -19.22
C VAL A 364 19.01 -4.51 -18.83
N PRO A 365 19.04 -4.91 -17.53
CA PRO A 365 19.64 -6.17 -17.12
C PRO A 365 18.98 -7.38 -17.78
N THR A 366 19.79 -8.34 -18.24
CA THR A 366 19.31 -9.58 -18.86
C THR A 366 18.47 -10.44 -17.90
N GLU A 367 18.71 -10.32 -16.60
CA GLU A 367 18.03 -11.03 -15.53
C GLU A 367 16.52 -10.70 -15.47
N LEU A 368 16.11 -9.52 -15.96
CA LEU A 368 14.69 -9.11 -16.03
C LEU A 368 13.85 -9.98 -16.99
N THR A 369 14.48 -10.77 -17.86
CA THR A 369 13.82 -11.76 -18.72
C THR A 369 14.18 -13.20 -18.37
N GLY A 370 14.91 -13.39 -17.26
CA GLY A 370 15.34 -14.70 -16.77
C GLY A 370 14.25 -15.46 -16.03
N ARG A 371 14.66 -16.31 -15.08
CA ARG A 371 13.76 -17.08 -14.23
C ARG A 371 12.99 -16.16 -13.28
N ARG A 372 11.73 -15.86 -13.63
CA ARG A 372 10.82 -15.07 -12.81
C ARG A 372 10.20 -15.89 -11.68
N LEU A 373 10.14 -15.32 -10.47
CA LEU A 373 9.38 -15.87 -9.34
C LEU A 373 7.90 -16.06 -9.71
N SER A 374 7.33 -17.20 -9.33
CA SER A 374 5.88 -17.44 -9.31
C SER A 374 5.41 -17.68 -7.88
N TYR A 375 4.22 -17.19 -7.53
CA TYR A 375 3.58 -17.50 -6.24
C TYR A 375 3.51 -19.01 -5.97
N ASN A 376 3.42 -19.85 -7.00
CA ASN A 376 3.37 -21.31 -6.86
C ASN A 376 4.68 -21.96 -6.36
N GLN A 377 5.78 -21.20 -6.34
CA GLN A 377 7.08 -21.63 -5.82
C GLN A 377 7.25 -21.26 -4.34
N LEU A 378 6.47 -20.31 -3.83
CA LEU A 378 6.56 -19.86 -2.47
C LEU A 378 5.93 -20.89 -1.52
N VAL A 379 6.59 -21.12 -0.40
CA VAL A 379 6.15 -22.04 0.65
C VAL A 379 6.45 -21.37 1.98
N SER A 380 5.43 -21.14 2.80
CA SER A 380 5.60 -20.55 4.15
C SER A 380 6.48 -21.44 5.02
N LEU A 381 7.33 -20.83 5.86
CA LEU A 381 8.03 -21.56 6.93
C LEU A 381 7.10 -21.88 8.10
N GLU A 382 6.03 -21.11 8.27
CA GLU A 382 5.03 -21.31 9.31
C GLU A 382 3.73 -21.87 8.71
N PRO A 383 3.21 -23.01 9.20
CA PRO A 383 1.95 -23.53 8.72
C PRO A 383 0.79 -22.64 9.20
N MET A 384 -0.32 -22.67 8.47
CA MET A 384 -1.56 -22.07 8.97
C MET A 384 -1.92 -22.62 10.35
N PRO A 385 -2.37 -21.76 11.29
CA PRO A 385 -3.04 -22.23 12.48
C PRO A 385 -4.18 -23.17 12.07
N GLN A 386 -4.12 -24.41 12.57
CA GLN A 386 -5.20 -25.36 12.31
C GLN A 386 -6.47 -24.81 12.92
N SER A 387 -7.52 -24.78 12.10
CA SER A 387 -8.83 -24.38 12.60
C SER A 387 -9.93 -25.29 12.11
N ASN A 388 -10.76 -25.75 13.05
CA ASN A 388 -12.04 -26.42 12.79
C ASN A 388 -13.17 -25.42 12.53
N ALA A 389 -12.83 -24.13 12.41
CA ALA A 389 -13.75 -23.08 12.10
C ALA A 389 -14.61 -23.38 10.87
N PRO A 390 -15.88 -22.90 10.88
CA PRO A 390 -16.68 -22.94 9.69
C PRO A 390 -15.96 -22.20 8.56
N LYS A 391 -15.78 -22.91 7.45
CA LYS A 391 -15.26 -22.32 6.22
C LYS A 391 -16.42 -21.59 5.52
N ARG A 392 -16.23 -20.32 5.24
CA ARG A 392 -17.14 -19.51 4.42
C ARG A 392 -16.42 -19.09 3.16
N VAL A 393 -17.09 -19.23 2.02
CA VAL A 393 -16.58 -18.79 0.73
C VAL A 393 -17.28 -17.49 0.35
N ILE A 394 -16.50 -16.50 -0.09
CA ILE A 394 -17.00 -15.24 -0.62
C ILE A 394 -16.41 -15.08 -2.01
N ASP A 395 -17.27 -14.98 -3.02
CA ASP A 395 -16.85 -14.62 -4.37
C ASP A 395 -16.69 -13.10 -4.46
N VAL A 396 -15.55 -12.68 -4.97
CA VAL A 396 -15.13 -11.28 -5.09
C VAL A 396 -14.87 -11.03 -6.57
N THR A 397 -15.79 -10.37 -7.24
CA THR A 397 -15.64 -9.98 -8.65
C THR A 397 -15.02 -8.60 -8.73
N LEU A 398 -13.83 -8.49 -9.32
CA LEU A 398 -13.17 -7.22 -9.62
C LEU A 398 -13.59 -6.79 -11.02
N SER A 399 -14.19 -5.61 -11.14
CA SER A 399 -14.71 -5.07 -12.39
C SER A 399 -14.38 -3.59 -12.51
N GLY A 400 -14.40 -3.08 -13.73
CA GLY A 400 -14.21 -1.66 -14.01
C GLY A 400 -13.96 -1.46 -15.48
N GLY A 401 -13.86 -0.20 -15.90
CA GLY A 401 -13.63 0.11 -17.31
C GLY A 401 -13.21 1.54 -17.54
N MET A 402 -12.44 1.74 -18.60
CA MET A 402 -11.84 3.02 -18.97
C MET A 402 -12.86 4.10 -19.35
N MET A 403 -14.10 3.72 -19.70
CA MET A 403 -15.14 4.66 -20.12
C MET A 403 -15.75 5.43 -18.96
N SER A 404 -16.14 4.75 -17.88
CA SER A 404 -16.62 5.40 -16.65
C SER A 404 -15.49 5.74 -15.70
N TYR A 405 -14.36 5.04 -15.81
CA TYR A 405 -13.24 5.08 -14.87
C TYR A 405 -13.69 4.88 -13.42
N GLU A 406 -14.65 3.96 -13.25
CA GLU A 406 -15.12 3.46 -11.97
C GLU A 406 -14.63 2.02 -11.82
N TRP A 407 -14.05 1.74 -10.65
CA TRP A 407 -13.48 0.45 -10.32
C TRP A 407 -14.25 -0.11 -9.13
N THR A 408 -14.71 -1.35 -9.25
CA THR A 408 -15.73 -1.92 -8.37
C THR A 408 -15.30 -3.28 -7.82
N ILE A 409 -15.78 -3.57 -6.62
CA ILE A 409 -15.80 -4.92 -6.08
C ILE A 409 -17.26 -5.33 -6.00
N ASN A 410 -17.62 -6.47 -6.59
CA ASN A 410 -18.99 -6.97 -6.68
C ASN A 410 -20.00 -5.96 -7.26
N GLY A 411 -19.55 -5.08 -8.16
CA GLY A 411 -20.39 -4.10 -8.85
C GLY A 411 -20.76 -2.86 -8.02
N GLU A 412 -20.19 -2.68 -6.84
CA GLU A 412 -20.40 -1.47 -6.01
C GLU A 412 -19.08 -0.71 -5.81
N THR A 413 -19.21 0.59 -5.55
CA THR A 413 -18.11 1.51 -5.24
C THR A 413 -18.16 1.98 -3.78
N TYR A 414 -17.00 2.01 -3.13
CA TYR A 414 -16.85 2.70 -1.84
C TYR A 414 -17.08 4.21 -2.00
N PRO A 415 -17.68 4.93 -1.03
CA PRO A 415 -18.09 4.49 0.31
C PRO A 415 -19.49 3.87 0.39
N ASN A 416 -20.22 3.76 -0.73
CA ASN A 416 -21.60 3.26 -0.71
C ASN A 416 -21.72 1.73 -0.74
N ALA A 417 -20.60 1.03 -0.95
CA ALA A 417 -20.56 -0.40 -1.04
C ALA A 417 -20.81 -1.07 0.33
N ALA A 418 -21.67 -2.09 0.35
CA ALA A 418 -21.97 -2.84 1.56
C ALA A 418 -20.74 -3.63 2.06
N PRO A 419 -20.47 -3.67 3.38
CA PRO A 419 -19.34 -4.41 3.92
C PRO A 419 -19.53 -5.93 3.77
N PHE A 420 -18.42 -6.64 3.76
CA PHE A 420 -18.43 -8.09 3.97
C PHE A 420 -18.50 -8.37 5.47
N GLU A 421 -19.69 -8.68 5.96
CA GLU A 421 -19.87 -9.09 7.35
C GLU A 421 -19.27 -10.49 7.57
N ILE A 422 -18.38 -10.61 8.56
CA ILE A 422 -17.70 -11.84 8.96
C ILE A 422 -17.78 -12.02 10.47
N ARG A 423 -17.68 -13.27 10.95
CA ARG A 423 -17.66 -13.56 12.38
C ARG A 423 -16.29 -13.98 12.84
N ALA A 424 -15.93 -13.57 14.06
CA ALA A 424 -14.70 -14.02 14.69
C ALA A 424 -14.61 -15.55 14.69
N GLY A 425 -13.44 -16.05 14.31
CA GLY A 425 -13.17 -17.47 14.16
C GLY A 425 -13.50 -18.05 12.80
N GLU A 426 -14.27 -17.41 11.91
CA GLU A 426 -14.52 -17.97 10.57
C GLU A 426 -13.23 -18.13 9.75
N ARG A 427 -13.12 -19.21 8.97
CA ARG A 427 -12.11 -19.31 7.91
C ARG A 427 -12.73 -18.78 6.62
N ILE A 428 -12.30 -17.60 6.20
CA ILE A 428 -12.82 -16.94 5.01
C ILE A 428 -11.96 -17.33 3.81
N ARG A 429 -12.58 -17.95 2.82
CA ARG A 429 -12.00 -18.13 1.48
C ARG A 429 -12.53 -17.04 0.56
N LEU A 430 -11.64 -16.25 -0.02
CA LEU A 430 -11.97 -15.29 -1.05
C LEU A 430 -11.63 -15.88 -2.41
N ASN A 431 -12.62 -15.97 -3.29
CA ASN A 431 -12.40 -16.30 -4.70
C ASN A 431 -12.41 -14.98 -5.48
N MET A 432 -11.24 -14.42 -5.71
CA MET A 432 -11.09 -13.19 -6.48
C MET A 432 -11.12 -13.51 -7.96
N ILE A 433 -12.05 -12.90 -8.68
CA ILE A 433 -12.28 -13.11 -10.12
C ILE A 433 -12.16 -11.76 -10.79
N ASN A 434 -11.08 -11.55 -11.53
CA ASN A 434 -10.88 -10.30 -12.25
C ASN A 434 -11.55 -10.35 -13.63
N ARG A 435 -12.53 -9.48 -13.84
CA ARG A 435 -13.26 -9.34 -15.10
C ARG A 435 -12.90 -8.07 -15.87
N SER A 436 -11.98 -7.24 -15.35
CA SER A 436 -11.50 -6.05 -16.05
C SER A 436 -10.23 -6.34 -16.83
N MET A 437 -9.84 -5.43 -17.73
CA MET A 437 -8.60 -5.51 -18.54
C MET A 437 -7.32 -5.16 -17.77
N MET A 438 -7.43 -4.80 -16.50
CA MET A 438 -6.31 -4.28 -15.69
C MET A 438 -5.90 -5.30 -14.63
N ARG A 439 -4.63 -5.28 -14.26
CA ARG A 439 -4.11 -6.05 -13.12
C ARG A 439 -4.43 -5.30 -11.83
N HIS A 440 -4.88 -6.02 -10.80
CA HIS A 440 -5.22 -5.41 -9.51
C HIS A 440 -4.39 -6.00 -8.38
N PRO A 441 -3.48 -5.23 -7.75
CA PRO A 441 -2.90 -5.61 -6.47
C PRO A 441 -3.96 -5.51 -5.38
N MET A 442 -4.50 -6.62 -4.90
CA MET A 442 -5.53 -6.63 -3.87
C MET A 442 -4.89 -6.73 -2.49
N HIS A 443 -5.10 -5.72 -1.65
CA HIS A 443 -4.58 -5.62 -0.29
C HIS A 443 -5.68 -5.85 0.76
N LEU A 444 -5.37 -6.57 1.83
CA LEU A 444 -6.23 -6.75 3.01
C LEU A 444 -5.54 -6.20 4.26
N HIS A 445 -6.21 -5.29 4.95
CA HIS A 445 -5.72 -4.74 6.21
C HIS A 445 -5.90 -5.73 7.38
N GLY A 446 -5.04 -5.59 8.40
CA GLY A 446 -5.15 -6.30 9.69
C GLY A 446 -4.93 -7.82 9.65
N HIS A 447 -4.73 -8.40 8.46
CA HIS A 447 -4.58 -9.84 8.26
C HIS A 447 -3.58 -10.10 7.13
N SER A 448 -2.95 -11.27 7.17
CA SER A 448 -2.41 -11.89 5.96
C SER A 448 -3.34 -13.02 5.52
N TYR A 449 -3.43 -13.26 4.21
CA TYR A 449 -4.11 -14.40 3.64
C TYR A 449 -3.12 -15.34 2.96
N ARG A 450 -3.41 -16.63 3.01
CA ARG A 450 -2.63 -17.65 2.32
C ARG A 450 -3.05 -17.73 0.85
N ILE A 451 -2.08 -17.83 -0.04
CA ILE A 451 -2.35 -18.01 -1.48
C ILE A 451 -2.51 -19.50 -1.75
N LEU A 452 -3.69 -19.92 -2.18
CA LEU A 452 -3.95 -21.33 -2.41
C LEU A 452 -3.39 -21.79 -3.74
N HIS A 453 -2.45 -22.73 -3.69
CA HIS A 453 -1.97 -23.42 -4.87
C HIS A 453 -1.60 -24.88 -4.56
N LYS A 454 -1.60 -25.71 -5.61
CA LYS A 454 -1.46 -27.17 -5.51
C LYS A 454 -0.15 -27.61 -4.84
N ASN A 455 0.92 -26.83 -5.00
CA ASN A 455 2.26 -27.21 -4.52
C ASN A 455 2.48 -26.95 -3.02
N ALA A 456 1.70 -26.06 -2.41
CA ALA A 456 1.95 -25.59 -1.05
C ALA A 456 1.34 -26.50 0.03
N GLY A 457 0.23 -27.19 -0.27
CA GLY A 457 -0.54 -27.92 0.73
C GLY A 457 -0.90 -27.04 1.93
N ASN A 458 -0.49 -27.46 3.14
CA ASN A 458 -0.72 -26.70 4.38
C ASN A 458 0.23 -25.50 4.59
N ASN A 459 1.29 -25.40 3.77
CA ASN A 459 2.33 -24.37 3.88
C ASN A 459 2.21 -23.33 2.75
N ALA A 460 0.97 -23.02 2.35
CA ALA A 460 0.69 -21.91 1.44
C ALA A 460 1.33 -20.62 1.96
N PRO A 461 1.98 -19.83 1.09
CA PRO A 461 2.62 -18.59 1.50
C PRO A 461 1.55 -17.59 1.97
N PHE A 462 1.86 -16.87 3.03
CA PHE A 462 1.05 -15.75 3.48
C PHE A 462 1.51 -14.46 2.84
N LYS A 463 0.55 -13.69 2.36
CA LYS A 463 0.73 -12.36 1.81
C LYS A 463 -0.42 -11.48 2.26
N ASP A 464 -0.21 -10.17 2.29
CA ASP A 464 -1.30 -9.21 2.52
C ASP A 464 -1.69 -8.50 1.22
N THR A 465 -0.84 -8.57 0.19
CA THR A 465 -1.09 -7.98 -1.12
C THR A 465 -0.74 -8.96 -2.23
N ILE A 466 -1.64 -9.18 -3.20
CA ILE A 466 -1.38 -10.03 -4.38
C ILE A 466 -1.91 -9.43 -5.66
N ILE A 467 -1.24 -9.73 -6.77
CA ILE A 467 -1.73 -9.38 -8.09
C ILE A 467 -2.83 -10.36 -8.52
N VAL A 468 -3.97 -9.83 -8.95
CA VAL A 468 -5.00 -10.57 -9.68
C VAL A 468 -4.98 -10.10 -11.14
N ASN A 469 -4.42 -10.91 -12.03
CA ASN A 469 -4.23 -10.56 -13.44
C ASN A 469 -5.56 -10.53 -14.20
N HIS A 470 -5.55 -9.97 -15.42
CA HIS A 470 -6.72 -9.95 -16.30
C HIS A 470 -7.29 -11.36 -16.53
N MET A 471 -8.61 -11.53 -16.36
CA MET A 471 -9.33 -12.81 -16.48
C MET A 471 -8.84 -13.92 -15.55
N GLU A 472 -8.00 -13.59 -14.58
CA GLU A 472 -7.51 -14.54 -13.60
C GLU A 472 -8.54 -14.77 -12.50
N ARG A 473 -8.51 -15.98 -11.96
CA ARG A 473 -9.13 -16.32 -10.68
C ARG A 473 -8.04 -16.71 -9.69
N VAL A 474 -7.98 -16.02 -8.57
CA VAL A 474 -7.08 -16.35 -7.46
C VAL A 474 -7.90 -16.70 -6.22
N GLU A 475 -7.53 -17.78 -5.54
CA GLU A 475 -8.16 -18.19 -4.29
C GLU A 475 -7.20 -17.93 -3.13
N VAL A 476 -7.68 -17.20 -2.13
CA VAL A 476 -6.93 -16.93 -0.90
C VAL A 476 -7.77 -17.27 0.32
N GLU A 477 -7.11 -17.54 1.45
CA GLU A 477 -7.79 -17.81 2.72
C GLU A 477 -7.16 -17.07 3.88
N PHE A 478 -7.98 -16.46 4.73
CA PHE A 478 -7.55 -15.93 6.03
C PHE A 478 -8.45 -16.45 7.15
N LEU A 479 -7.93 -16.37 8.38
CA LEU A 479 -8.70 -16.62 9.59
C LEU A 479 -9.19 -15.28 10.13
N ALA A 480 -10.49 -15.17 10.41
CA ALA A 480 -11.07 -13.97 11.02
C ALA A 480 -10.73 -13.92 12.53
N ASP A 481 -9.46 -13.68 12.86
CA ASP A 481 -8.91 -13.71 14.22
C ASP A 481 -8.58 -12.34 14.81
N ASN A 482 -8.90 -11.27 14.11
CA ASN A 482 -8.52 -9.91 14.48
C ASN A 482 -9.72 -8.95 14.35
N PRO A 483 -10.51 -8.74 15.43
CA PRO A 483 -11.71 -7.92 15.41
C PRO A 483 -11.41 -6.48 15.07
N GLY A 484 -12.22 -5.95 14.17
CA GLY A 484 -12.13 -4.58 13.72
C GLY A 484 -12.84 -4.42 12.38
N ASP A 485 -12.88 -3.20 11.89
CA ASP A 485 -13.31 -2.93 10.53
C ASP A 485 -12.04 -2.79 9.68
N TRP A 486 -11.88 -3.64 8.68
CA TRP A 486 -10.64 -3.75 7.90
C TRP A 486 -10.90 -3.47 6.42
N ALA A 487 -10.13 -2.53 5.87
CA ALA A 487 -10.19 -2.24 4.46
C ALA A 487 -9.67 -3.42 3.61
N PHE A 488 -10.33 -3.65 2.49
CA PHE A 488 -9.92 -4.57 1.44
C PHE A 488 -10.08 -3.88 0.09
N HIS A 489 -8.97 -3.59 -0.58
CA HIS A 489 -8.99 -2.70 -1.74
C HIS A 489 -7.89 -3.03 -2.76
N CYS A 490 -8.03 -2.47 -3.96
CA CYS A 490 -6.95 -2.44 -4.93
C CYS A 490 -5.90 -1.40 -4.50
N HIS A 491 -4.62 -1.76 -4.51
CA HIS A 491 -3.51 -0.90 -4.11
C HIS A 491 -2.96 -0.05 -5.28
N ASN A 492 -3.67 -0.01 -6.41
CA ASN A 492 -3.53 1.06 -7.38
C ASN A 492 -4.31 2.27 -6.85
N ALA A 493 -3.64 3.39 -6.61
CA ALA A 493 -4.19 4.58 -5.95
C ALA A 493 -5.43 5.12 -6.68
N TYR A 494 -5.41 5.13 -8.00
CA TYR A 494 -6.53 5.60 -8.82
C TYR A 494 -7.72 4.64 -8.78
N HIS A 495 -7.48 3.33 -8.77
CA HIS A 495 -8.55 2.33 -8.63
C HIS A 495 -9.22 2.41 -7.24
N MET A 496 -8.42 2.61 -6.19
CA MET A 496 -8.93 2.78 -4.83
C MET A 496 -9.78 4.05 -4.72
N ASP A 497 -9.24 5.20 -5.15
CA ASP A 497 -9.88 6.53 -5.02
C ASP A 497 -11.21 6.62 -5.80
N THR A 498 -11.37 5.78 -6.83
CA THR A 498 -12.58 5.68 -7.65
C THR A 498 -13.54 4.58 -7.22
N GLY A 499 -13.23 3.86 -6.13
CA GLY A 499 -14.21 3.04 -5.42
C GLY A 499 -13.89 1.56 -5.28
N MET A 500 -12.73 1.05 -5.74
CA MET A 500 -12.37 -0.37 -5.65
C MET A 500 -11.90 -0.76 -4.23
N MET A 501 -12.80 -0.61 -3.28
CA MET A 501 -12.61 -0.87 -1.87
C MET A 501 -13.89 -1.45 -1.27
N ARG A 502 -13.74 -2.35 -0.31
CA ARG A 502 -14.78 -2.84 0.59
C ARG A 502 -14.22 -2.85 2.01
N VAL A 503 -15.10 -3.04 2.99
CA VAL A 503 -14.71 -3.25 4.38
C VAL A 503 -15.13 -4.65 4.81
N PHE A 504 -14.21 -5.42 5.38
CA PHE A 504 -14.56 -6.59 6.18
C PHE A 504 -14.96 -6.11 7.57
N LYS A 505 -16.21 -6.37 7.94
CA LYS A 505 -16.80 -5.92 9.19
C LYS A 505 -17.07 -7.11 10.10
N TYR A 506 -16.54 -7.08 11.31
CA TYR A 506 -16.82 -8.10 12.31
C TYR A 506 -18.21 -7.86 12.93
N VAL A 507 -19.05 -8.91 12.97
CA VAL A 507 -20.44 -8.85 13.50
C VAL A 507 -20.77 -9.90 14.54
#